data_AF-A0A1Y3ENI4-F1
#
_entry.id   AF-A0A1Y3ENI4-F1
#
_cell.length_a   1.000
_cell.length_b   1.000
_cell.length_c   1.000
_cell.angle_alpha   90.00
_cell.angle_beta   90.00
_cell.angle_gamma   90.00
#
_symmetry.space_group_name_H-M   'P 1'
#
loop_
_entity.id
_entity.type
_entity.pdbx_description
1 polymer ?
#
loop_
_entity_poly.entity_id
_entity_poly.type
_entity_poly.pdbx_seq_one_letter_code
_entity_poly.pdbx_strand_id
1 'polypeptide(L)'
;MERRVSQVIEGQAACFINFKFGKNEEPSTLFSFASRQQAFAKLHIVEVGTAPGKNATYTKKVVDLFFPAEGQHDFPIAMQVSDNIFLTLLTYNFHNCLHFSN
;
A
#
# COMPACT_ATOMS: atom_id res chain seq x y z
N MET A 1 -8.37 8.81 27.00
CA MET A 1 -9.25 9.34 25.94
C MET A 1 -8.65 8.95 24.61
N GLU A 2 -9.02 7.79 24.08
CA GLU A 2 -8.55 7.34 22.77
C GLU A 2 -9.54 7.87 21.73
N ARG A 3 -9.10 8.89 20.99
CA ARG A 3 -9.92 9.54 19.98
C ARG A 3 -10.09 8.53 18.85
N ARG A 4 -11.25 7.88 18.78
CA ARG A 4 -11.72 7.12 17.60
C ARG A 4 -11.84 8.09 16.42
N VAL A 5 -10.73 8.41 15.79
CA VAL A 5 -10.70 9.22 14.57
C VAL A 5 -10.77 8.22 13.43
N SER A 6 -11.97 7.94 12.94
CA SER A 6 -12.11 7.40 11.59
C SER A 6 -11.46 8.41 10.63
N GLN A 7 -10.38 7.99 9.97
CA GLN A 7 -9.77 8.80 8.93
C GLN A 7 -10.41 8.43 7.60
N VAL A 8 -10.85 9.45 6.86
CA VAL A 8 -11.27 9.27 5.46
C VAL A 8 -10.01 9.03 4.65
N ILE A 9 -9.95 7.88 3.98
CA ILE A 9 -8.85 7.51 3.10
C ILE A 9 -9.40 7.40 1.68
N GLU A 10 -8.78 8.14 0.77
CA GLU A 10 -9.06 8.05 -0.66
C GLU A 10 -8.10 7.04 -1.29
N GLY A 11 -8.63 5.94 -1.79
CA GLY A 11 -7.88 4.90 -2.48
C GLY A 11 -8.82 4.00 -3.27
N GLN A 12 -8.43 3.61 -4.49
CA GLN A 12 -9.24 2.71 -5.32
C GLN A 12 -9.01 1.24 -5.00
N ALA A 13 -7.78 0.87 -4.62
CA ALA A 13 -7.44 -0.48 -4.22
C ALA A 13 -6.64 -0.46 -2.91
N ALA A 14 -6.80 -1.50 -2.09
CA ALA A 14 -6.07 -1.62 -0.84
C ALA A 14 -5.91 -3.08 -0.42
N CYS A 15 -4.90 -3.36 0.41
CA CYS A 15 -4.68 -4.66 1.04
C CYS A 15 -4.00 -4.49 2.41
N PHE A 16 -4.16 -5.49 3.27
CA PHE A 16 -3.40 -5.60 4.52
C PHE A 16 -2.21 -6.54 4.33
N ILE A 17 -1.09 -6.22 4.98
CA ILE A 17 0.17 -6.95 4.88
C ILE A 17 0.72 -7.18 6.29
N ASN A 18 1.02 -8.43 6.64
CA ASN A 18 1.80 -8.72 7.84
C ASN A 18 3.28 -8.70 7.45
N PHE A 19 4.01 -7.68 7.90
CA PHE A 19 5.40 -7.48 7.51
C PHE A 19 6.32 -7.37 8.72
N LYS A 20 7.30 -8.27 8.78
CA LYS A 20 8.38 -8.21 9.77
C LYS A 20 9.55 -7.44 9.18
N PHE A 21 9.98 -6.36 9.83
CA PHE A 21 11.06 -5.52 9.35
C PHE A 21 12.15 -5.30 10.40
N GLY A 22 13.37 -5.05 9.94
CA GLY A 22 14.51 -4.77 10.81
C GLY A 22 14.79 -5.90 11.79
N LYS A 23 14.92 -5.56 13.08
CA LYS A 23 15.15 -6.49 14.19
C LYS A 23 13.91 -6.71 15.06
N ASN A 24 12.72 -6.31 14.57
CA ASN A 24 11.48 -6.53 15.30
C ASN A 24 11.26 -8.03 15.52
N GLU A 25 10.64 -8.39 16.65
CA GLU A 25 10.36 -9.80 16.99
C GLU A 25 9.06 -10.26 16.32
N GLU A 26 8.03 -9.43 16.42
CA GLU A 26 6.70 -9.66 15.85
C GLU A 26 6.50 -8.94 14.51
N PRO A 27 5.67 -9.46 13.59
CA PRO A 27 5.30 -8.74 12.38
C PRO A 27 4.41 -7.53 12.71
N SER A 28 4.58 -6.46 11.94
CA SER A 28 3.70 -5.29 11.96
C SER A 28 2.55 -5.48 10.96
N THR A 29 1.35 -5.03 11.33
CA THR A 29 0.22 -4.97 10.40
C THR A 29 0.31 -3.67 9.61
N LEU A 30 0.56 -3.78 8.31
CA LEU A 30 0.57 -2.66 7.39
C LEU A 30 -0.74 -2.60 6.60
N PHE A 31 -1.25 -1.40 6.41
CA PHE A 31 -2.31 -1.09 5.48
C PHE A 31 -1.68 -0.41 4.26
N SER A 32 -1.84 -1.05 3.10
CA SER A 32 -1.37 -0.51 1.84
C SER A 32 -2.56 -0.17 0.96
N PHE A 33 -2.55 1.03 0.37
CA PHE A 33 -3.59 1.47 -0.55
C PHE A 33 -3.01 2.28 -1.69
N ALA A 34 -3.54 2.04 -2.88
CA ALA A 34 -3.20 2.75 -4.09
C ALA A 34 -4.31 3.74 -4.43
N SER A 35 -3.90 4.98 -4.70
CA SER A 35 -4.79 6.03 -5.18
C SER A 35 -4.28 6.59 -6.51
N ARG A 36 -5.20 6.91 -7.42
CA ARG A 36 -4.92 7.71 -8.61
C ARG A 36 -5.86 8.90 -8.67
N GLN A 37 -5.29 10.09 -8.65
CA GLN A 37 -5.94 11.34 -9.00
C GLN A 37 -5.44 11.78 -10.38
N GLN A 38 -6.11 12.75 -11.00
CA GLN A 38 -5.95 13.11 -12.43
C GLN A 38 -4.51 12.99 -12.99
N ALA A 39 -3.53 13.59 -12.31
CA ALA A 39 -2.13 13.60 -12.75
C ALA A 39 -1.18 12.77 -11.88
N PHE A 40 -1.64 12.23 -10.75
CA PHE A 40 -0.77 11.60 -9.76
C PHE A 40 -1.36 10.28 -9.29
N ALA A 41 -0.56 9.24 -9.34
CA ALA A 41 -0.91 7.98 -8.70
C ALA A 41 0.13 7.64 -7.64
N LYS A 42 -0.33 7.17 -6.49
CA LYS A 42 0.48 6.92 -5.31
C LYS A 42 0.09 5.61 -4.66
N LEU A 43 1.10 4.91 -4.17
CA LEU A 43 0.98 3.79 -3.27
C LEU A 43 1.40 4.24 -1.88
N HIS A 44 0.46 4.16 -0.95
CA HIS A 44 0.69 4.41 0.46
C HIS A 44 0.87 3.09 1.19
N ILE A 45 1.83 3.04 2.11
CA ILE A 45 2.02 1.93 3.03
C ILE A 45 2.18 2.54 4.42
N VAL A 46 1.23 2.24 5.31
CA VAL A 46 1.19 2.76 6.68
C VAL A 46 1.09 1.61 7.67
N GLU A 47 1.70 1.75 8.84
CA GLU A 47 1.39 0.86 9.95
C GLU A 47 0.02 1.20 10.51
N VAL A 48 -0.79 0.18 10.79
CA VAL A 48 -2.07 0.34 11.47
C VAL A 48 -1.98 -0.19 12.88
N GLY A 49 -2.45 0.62 13.84
CA GLY A 49 -2.38 0.31 15.26
C GLY A 49 -1.05 0.71 15.90
N THR A 50 -0.81 0.19 17.10
CA THR A 50 0.42 0.42 17.86
C THR A 50 1.38 -0.75 17.62
N ALA A 51 2.67 -0.44 17.40
CA ALA A 51 3.69 -1.45 17.23
C ALA A 51 3.70 -2.43 18.43
N PRO A 52 3.78 -3.76 18.21
CA PRO A 52 3.73 -4.73 19.29
C PRO A 52 4.95 -4.63 20.22
N GLY A 53 4.72 -4.48 21.53
CA GLY A 53 5.76 -4.61 22.55
C GLY A 53 6.93 -3.63 22.38
N LYS A 54 8.13 -4.16 22.12
CA LYS A 54 9.37 -3.39 21.90
C LYS A 54 9.71 -3.17 20.42
N ASN A 55 8.80 -3.51 19.51
CA ASN A 55 9.02 -3.31 18.08
C ASN A 55 9.21 -1.83 17.76
N ALA A 56 10.13 -1.54 16.84
CA ALA A 56 10.18 -0.24 16.19
C ALA A 56 8.90 -0.04 15.36
N THR A 57 8.42 1.21 15.28
CA THR A 57 7.29 1.60 14.43
C THR A 57 7.74 1.68 12.97
N TYR A 58 6.95 1.12 12.07
CA TYR A 58 7.19 1.18 10.65
C TYR A 58 7.02 2.63 10.15
N THR A 59 8.04 3.14 9.47
CA THR A 59 7.99 4.48 8.88
C THR A 59 7.12 4.43 7.63
N LYS A 60 6.05 5.22 7.61
CA LYS A 60 5.16 5.37 6.45
C LYS A 60 5.96 5.53 5.15
N LYS A 61 5.63 4.72 4.15
CA LYS A 61 6.20 4.80 2.80
C LYS A 61 5.15 5.33 1.83
N VAL A 62 5.58 6.20 0.93
CA VAL A 62 4.77 6.68 -0.20
C VAL A 62 5.61 6.51 -1.46
N VAL A 63 5.05 5.82 -2.45
CA VAL A 63 5.73 5.52 -3.72
C VAL A 63 4.84 6.04 -4.85
N ASP A 64 5.44 6.70 -5.84
CA ASP A 64 4.70 7.12 -7.02
C ASP A 64 4.44 5.91 -7.94
N LEU A 65 3.20 5.78 -8.41
CA LEU A 65 2.78 4.77 -9.36
C LEU A 65 2.87 5.37 -10.77
N PHE A 66 3.65 4.73 -11.63
CA PHE A 66 3.76 5.14 -13.02
C PHE A 66 2.72 4.41 -13.87
N PHE A 67 1.96 5.19 -14.65
CA PHE A 67 1.07 4.69 -15.68
C PHE A 67 1.62 5.15 -17.04
N PRO A 68 1.74 4.24 -18.02
CA PRO A 68 2.26 4.59 -19.34
C PRO A 68 1.26 5.48 -20.09
N ALA A 69 1.69 6.07 -21.21
CA ALA A 69 0.88 7.04 -21.97
C ALA A 69 -0.44 6.45 -22.48
N GLU A 70 -0.46 5.15 -22.74
CA GLU A 70 -1.65 4.39 -23.15
C GLU A 70 -2.63 4.15 -21.97
N GLY A 71 -2.11 4.15 -20.74
CA GLY A 71 -2.86 3.96 -19.50
C GLY A 71 -3.29 5.27 -18.85
N GLN A 72 -3.46 6.36 -19.61
CA GLN A 72 -3.84 7.68 -19.06
C GLN A 72 -5.16 7.68 -18.29
N HIS A 73 -6.08 6.77 -18.60
CA HIS A 73 -7.37 6.62 -17.92
C HIS A 73 -7.46 5.38 -17.01
N ASP A 74 -6.38 4.62 -16.87
CA ASP A 74 -6.37 3.46 -15.99
C ASP A 74 -6.44 3.87 -14.52
N PHE A 75 -6.75 2.95 -13.63
CA PHE A 75 -6.70 3.18 -12.19
C PHE A 75 -6.48 1.85 -11.48
N PRO A 76 -6.00 1.87 -10.22
CA PRO A 76 -5.90 0.66 -9.42
C PRO A 76 -7.29 0.02 -9.24
N ILE A 77 -7.44 -1.26 -9.60
CA ILE A 77 -8.69 -2.00 -9.40
C ILE A 77 -8.56 -3.00 -8.25
N ALA A 78 -7.40 -3.65 -8.16
CA ALA A 78 -7.13 -4.63 -7.12
C ALA A 78 -5.67 -4.57 -6.71
N MET A 79 -5.43 -4.93 -5.45
CA MET A 79 -4.12 -5.08 -4.84
C MET A 79 -4.04 -6.44 -4.19
N GLN A 80 -3.02 -7.21 -4.56
CA GLN A 80 -2.71 -8.46 -3.88
C GLN A 80 -1.26 -8.41 -3.42
N VAL A 81 -1.02 -8.90 -2.19
CA VAL A 81 0.31 -9.08 -1.63
C VAL A 81 0.64 -10.56 -1.61
N SER A 82 1.86 -10.91 -2.00
CA SER A 82 2.44 -12.24 -1.77
C SER A 82 3.36 -12.23 -0.53
N ASP A 83 3.74 -13.40 -0.02
CA ASP A 83 4.70 -13.54 1.09
C ASP A 83 6.07 -12.87 0.84
N ASN A 84 6.46 -12.73 -0.43
CA ASN A 84 7.67 -12.01 -0.85
C ASN A 84 7.45 -10.50 -1.09
N ILE A 85 6.31 -9.96 -0.65
CA ILE A 85 5.90 -8.55 -0.77
C ILE A 85 5.92 -8.07 -2.22
N PHE A 86 5.45 -8.92 -3.13
CA PHE A 86 5.02 -8.48 -4.45
C PHE A 86 3.64 -7.87 -4.31
N LEU A 87 3.55 -6.55 -4.49
CA LEU A 87 2.27 -5.91 -4.72
C LEU A 87 1.95 -6.04 -6.20
N THR A 88 0.83 -6.68 -6.52
CA THR A 88 0.27 -6.68 -7.87
C THR A 88 -0.89 -5.71 -7.94
N LEU A 89 -0.75 -4.67 -8.78
CA LEU A 89 -1.84 -3.79 -9.18
C LEU A 89 -2.48 -4.30 -10.47
N LEU A 90 -3.79 -4.53 -10.45
CA LEU A 90 -4.57 -4.77 -11.67
C LEU A 90 -5.17 -3.46 -12.17
N THR A 91 -5.09 -3.22 -13.48
CA THR A 91 -5.61 -2.02 -14.15
C THR A 91 -6.57 -2.40 -15.28
N TYR A 92 -7.52 -1.53 -15.63
CA TYR A 92 -8.62 -1.86 -16.55
C TYR A 92 -8.15 -2.24 -17.96
N ASN A 93 -7.19 -1.49 -18.54
CA ASN A 93 -6.78 -1.69 -19.93
C ASN A 93 -5.48 -2.50 -20.10
N PHE A 94 -4.68 -2.66 -19.06
CA PHE A 94 -3.44 -3.41 -19.13
C PHE A 94 -3.47 -4.59 -18.16
N HIS A 95 -3.36 -5.81 -18.70
CA HIS A 95 -2.93 -7.02 -17.99
C HIS A 95 -1.47 -6.91 -17.49
N ASN A 96 -1.02 -5.72 -17.10
CA ASN A 96 0.31 -5.50 -16.53
C ASN A 96 0.19 -5.50 -15.00
N CYS A 97 0.77 -6.51 -14.39
CA CYS A 97 1.10 -6.50 -12.97
C CYS A 97 2.26 -5.52 -12.77
N LEU A 98 1.99 -4.34 -12.18
CA LEU A 98 3.08 -3.51 -11.67
C LEU A 98 3.67 -4.21 -10.45
N HIS A 99 4.83 -4.86 -10.61
CA HIS A 99 5.56 -5.48 -9.52
C HIS A 99 6.39 -4.41 -8.79
N PHE A 100 6.11 -4.21 -7.51
CA PHE A 100 6.97 -3.45 -6.62
C PHE A 100 7.89 -4.42 -5.89
N SER A 101 9.19 -4.37 -6.19
CA SER A 101 10.24 -4.97 -5.37
C SER A 101 10.94 -3.88 -4.56
N ASN A 102 11.32 -4.21 -3.33
CA ASN A 102 12.02 -3.29 -2.42
C ASN A 102 13.47 -3.04 -2.86
#